data_AF-A0A2S9G8U2-F1
#
_entry.id   AF-A0A2S9G8U2-F1
#
_cell.length_a   1.000
_cell.length_b   1.000
_cell.length_c   1.000
_cell.angle_alpha   90.00
_cell.angle_beta   90.00
_cell.angle_gamma   90.00
#
_symmetry.space_group_name_H-M   'P 1'
#
loop_
_entity.id
_entity.type
_entity.pdbx_description
1 polymer ?
#
loop_
_entity_poly.entity_id
_entity_poly.type
_entity_poly.pdbx_seq_one_letter_code
_entity_poly.pdbx_strand_id
1 'polypeptide(L)'
;AFAQALYADPRREFPPRQLLDYAFAQPSAFVPGDGFEYCNTNTVLLGLVVEKVSGQTLPNFVHEHITTPLGMDDTSFPTDDSFP
;
A
#
# COMPACT_ATOMS: atom_id res chain seq x y z
N ALA A 1 10.53 7.85 13.19
CA ALA A 1 9.71 6.79 13.81
C ALA A 1 9.64 5.55 12.91
N PHE A 2 9.05 5.63 11.71
CA PHE A 2 8.95 4.50 10.79
C PHE A 2 10.31 3.83 10.47
N ALA A 3 11.30 4.59 10.00
CA ALA A 3 12.61 4.05 9.64
C ALA A 3 13.29 3.28 10.79
N GLN A 4 13.15 3.77 12.02
CA GLN A 4 13.68 3.10 13.21
C GLN A 4 12.96 1.76 13.47
N ALA A 5 11.62 1.72 13.32
CA ALA A 5 10.85 0.50 13.47
C ALA A 5 11.22 -0.53 12.38
N LEU A 6 11.37 -0.09 11.13
CA LEU A 6 11.77 -0.94 10.01
C LEU A 6 13.17 -1.52 10.20
N TYR A 7 14.15 -0.72 10.64
CA TYR A 7 15.51 -1.21 10.84
C TYR A 7 15.67 -2.08 12.08
N ALA A 8 14.83 -1.91 13.09
CA ALA A 8 14.82 -2.78 14.26
C ALA A 8 14.26 -4.17 13.96
N ASP A 9 13.24 -4.25 13.11
CA ASP A 9 12.63 -5.51 12.67
C ASP A 9 12.11 -5.40 11.23
N PRO A 10 12.92 -5.80 10.22
CA PRO A 10 12.53 -5.71 8.82
C PRO A 10 11.43 -6.69 8.41
N ARG A 11 11.16 -7.73 9.22
CA ARG A 11 10.10 -8.73 8.96
C ARG A 11 8.78 -8.38 9.60
N ARG A 12 8.76 -7.33 10.43
CA ARG A 12 7.54 -6.84 11.04
C ARG A 12 6.50 -6.47 9.98
N GLU A 13 5.27 -6.91 10.17
CA GLU A 13 4.15 -6.43 9.38
C GLU A 13 3.82 -4.97 9.71
N PHE A 14 3.57 -4.19 8.65
CA PHE A 14 3.11 -2.82 8.75
C PHE A 14 1.77 -2.67 8.03
N PRO A 15 0.64 -2.79 8.75
CA PRO A 15 -0.68 -2.61 8.16
C PRO A 15 -0.80 -1.23 7.49
N PRO A 16 -1.55 -1.10 6.37
CA PRO A 16 -1.66 0.16 5.64
C PRO A 16 -2.04 1.36 6.51
N ARG A 17 -2.95 1.18 7.46
CA ARG A 17 -3.36 2.26 8.40
C ARG A 17 -2.21 2.69 9.31
N GLN A 18 -1.39 1.76 9.79
CA GLN A 18 -0.22 2.09 10.61
C GLN A 18 0.84 2.85 9.80
N LEU A 19 1.04 2.48 8.53
CA LEU A 19 1.92 3.22 7.62
C LEU A 19 1.45 4.68 7.45
N LEU A 20 0.13 4.88 7.31
CA LEU A 20 -0.46 6.22 7.23
C LEU A 20 -0.30 7.01 8.54
N ASP A 21 -0.42 6.37 9.71
CA ASP A 21 -0.20 7.04 11.00
C ASP A 21 1.22 7.64 11.10
N TYR A 22 2.25 6.94 10.60
CA TYR A 22 3.60 7.49 10.53
C TYR A 22 3.71 8.69 9.58
N ALA A 23 3.00 8.65 8.44
CA ALA A 23 3.03 9.71 7.45
C ALA A 23 2.28 10.96 7.93
N PHE A 24 1.10 10.80 8.53
CA PHE A 24 0.28 11.90 9.04
C PHE A 24 0.89 12.62 10.25
N ALA A 25 1.89 12.00 10.89
CA ALA A 25 2.70 12.66 11.91
C ALA A 25 3.77 13.62 11.34
N GLN A 26 3.91 13.72 10.02
CA GLN A 26 4.84 14.62 9.33
C GLN A 26 4.06 15.72 8.58
N PRO A 27 4.64 16.92 8.41
CA PRO A 27 4.02 17.93 7.56
C PRO A 27 4.04 17.49 6.09
N SER A 28 3.03 17.92 5.32
CA SER A 28 3.06 17.79 3.87
C SER A 28 4.27 18.52 3.28
N ALA A 29 4.90 17.94 2.26
CA ALA A 29 6.06 18.54 1.60
C ALA A 29 5.72 19.85 0.86
N PHE A 30 4.50 19.96 0.33
CA PHE A 30 3.97 21.13 -0.36
C PHE A 30 2.44 21.14 -0.33
N VAL A 31 1.84 22.26 -0.73
CA VAL A 31 0.38 22.41 -0.88
C VAL A 31 -0.11 21.53 -2.03
N PRO A 32 -1.27 20.84 -1.92
CA PRO A 32 -1.80 20.02 -3.01
C PRO A 32 -1.90 20.79 -4.34
N GLY A 33 -1.24 20.27 -5.38
CA GLY A 33 -1.24 20.86 -6.73
C GLY A 33 -0.03 21.75 -7.05
N ASP A 34 0.75 22.17 -6.05
CA ASP A 34 1.87 23.10 -6.24
C ASP A 34 3.20 22.41 -6.60
N GLY A 35 3.22 21.08 -6.67
CA GLY A 35 4.43 20.32 -6.94
C GLY A 35 4.17 18.84 -7.23
N PHE A 36 5.26 18.14 -7.55
CA PHE A 36 5.26 16.69 -7.76
C PHE A 36 6.43 16.07 -7.00
N GLU A 37 6.14 15.05 -6.21
CA GLU A 37 7.13 14.15 -5.61
C GLU A 37 6.64 12.71 -5.70
N TYR A 38 7.56 11.78 -5.89
CA TYR A 38 7.25 10.36 -5.75
C TYR A 38 6.99 10.03 -4.28
N CYS A 39 5.85 9.43 -3.97
CA CYS A 39 5.46 9.14 -2.61
C CYS A 39 4.70 7.80 -2.52
N ASN A 40 5.33 6.80 -1.90
CA ASN A 40 4.72 5.50 -1.63
C ASN A 40 3.47 5.60 -0.74
N THR A 41 3.42 6.57 0.18
CA THR A 41 2.23 6.80 1.02
C THR A 41 0.97 7.03 0.18
N ASN A 42 1.10 7.68 -0.99
CA ASN A 42 -0.02 7.91 -1.88
C ASN A 42 -0.58 6.60 -2.46
N THR A 43 0.28 5.63 -2.81
CA THR A 43 -0.18 4.33 -3.34
C THR A 43 -0.76 3.45 -2.24
N VAL A 44 -0.22 3.49 -1.02
CA VAL A 44 -0.82 2.85 0.16
C VAL A 44 -2.24 3.39 0.41
N LEU A 45 -2.40 4.72 0.39
CA LEU A 45 -3.72 5.35 0.56
C LEU A 45 -4.69 4.99 -0.57
N LEU A 46 -4.21 4.95 -1.81
CA LEU A 46 -5.02 4.55 -2.97
C LEU A 46 -5.55 3.12 -2.82
N GLY A 47 -4.73 2.20 -2.32
CA GLY A 47 -5.17 0.83 -2.00
C GLY A 47 -6.38 0.81 -1.06
N LEU A 48 -6.32 1.59 0.03
CA LEU A 48 -7.44 1.72 0.97
C LEU A 48 -8.67 2.38 0.35
N VAL A 49 -8.51 3.30 -0.60
CA VAL A 49 -9.63 3.89 -1.36
C VAL A 49 -10.31 2.84 -2.23
N VAL A 50 -9.54 2.01 -2.94
CA VAL A 50 -10.07 0.89 -3.73
C VAL A 50 -10.86 -0.05 -2.84
N GLU A 51 -10.32 -0.45 -1.68
CA GLU A 51 -11.02 -1.32 -0.73
C GLU A 51 -12.32 -0.68 -0.23
N LYS A 52 -12.27 0.61 0.11
CA LYS A 52 -13.43 1.35 0.62
C LYS A 52 -14.57 1.47 -0.41
N VAL A 53 -14.23 1.70 -1.68
CA VAL A 53 -15.21 1.90 -2.76
C VAL A 53 -15.75 0.57 -3.28
N SER A 54 -14.90 -0.43 -3.43
CA SER A 54 -15.28 -1.75 -3.96
C SER A 54 -15.91 -2.68 -2.92
N GLY A 55 -15.58 -2.52 -1.63
CA GLY A 55 -15.93 -3.47 -0.58
C GLY A 55 -15.10 -4.75 -0.59
N GLN A 56 -14.06 -4.84 -1.44
CA GLN A 56 -13.14 -5.97 -1.53
C GLN A 56 -11.81 -5.65 -0.85
N THR A 57 -11.04 -6.68 -0.49
CA THR A 57 -9.63 -6.48 -0.17
C THR A 57 -8.86 -6.16 -1.46
N LEU A 58 -7.76 -5.40 -1.35
CA LEU A 58 -6.97 -5.04 -2.53
C LEU A 58 -6.47 -6.26 -3.33
N PRO A 59 -5.96 -7.35 -2.71
CA PRO A 59 -5.58 -8.56 -3.43
C PRO A 59 -6.73 -9.18 -4.23
N ASN A 60 -7.94 -9.23 -3.66
CA ASN A 60 -9.11 -9.78 -4.34
C ASN A 60 -9.52 -8.90 -5.53
N PHE A 61 -9.52 -7.58 -5.34
CA PHE A 61 -9.86 -6.63 -6.40
C PHE A 61 -8.89 -6.74 -7.58
N VAL A 62 -7.57 -6.80 -7.31
CA VAL A 62 -6.55 -6.99 -8.35
C VAL A 62 -6.71 -8.34 -9.03
N HIS A 63 -7.01 -9.40 -8.28
CA HIS A 63 -7.21 -10.72 -8.84
C HIS A 63 -8.41 -10.78 -9.79
N GLU A 64 -9.55 -10.24 -9.38
CA GLU A 64 -10.81 -10.26 -10.13
C GLU A 64 -10.76 -9.34 -11.35
N HIS A 65 -10.23 -8.12 -11.19
CA HIS A 65 -10.34 -7.08 -12.22
C HIS A 65 -9.10 -6.92 -13.11
N ILE A 66 -7.95 -7.52 -12.74
CA ILE A 66 -6.70 -7.36 -13.49
C ILE A 66 -6.11 -8.71 -13.88
N THR A 67 -5.71 -9.56 -12.92
CA THR A 67 -4.94 -10.76 -13.26
C THR A 67 -5.79 -11.81 -13.96
N THR A 68 -7.03 -12.04 -13.51
CA THR A 68 -7.93 -13.03 -14.14
C THR A 68 -8.32 -12.65 -15.57
N PRO A 69 -8.78 -11.41 -15.87
CA PRO A 69 -9.16 -11.05 -17.24
C PRO A 69 -7.99 -11.04 -18.23
N LEU A 70 -6.75 -10.89 -17.73
CA LEU A 70 -5.53 -10.87 -18.54
C LEU A 70 -4.82 -12.24 -18.62
N GLY A 71 -5.34 -13.27 -17.96
CA GLY A 71 -4.73 -14.61 -17.96
C GLY A 71 -3.36 -14.67 -17.28
N MET A 72 -3.16 -13.87 -16.21
CA MET A 72 -1.88 -13.76 -15.50
C MET A 72 -1.75 -14.84 -14.41
N ASP A 73 -1.74 -16.11 -14.80
CA ASP A 73 -1.80 -17.25 -13.86
C ASP A 73 -0.56 -17.38 -12.95
N ASP A 74 0.59 -16.85 -13.38
CA ASP A 74 1.85 -16.85 -12.62
C ASP A 74 2.08 -15.54 -11.82
N THR A 75 1.01 -14.78 -11.54
CA THR A 75 1.09 -13.51 -10.79
C THR A 75 0.28 -13.57 -9.49
N SER A 76 0.90 -13.18 -8.38
CA SER A 76 0.25 -13.11 -7.05
C SER A 76 0.44 -11.76 -6.38
N PHE A 77 -0.41 -11.45 -5.40
CA PHE A 77 -0.32 -10.26 -4.56
C PHE A 77 -0.11 -10.70 -3.10
N PRO A 78 1.15 -10.96 -2.68
CA PRO A 78 1.43 -11.39 -1.31
C PRO A 78 1.16 -10.27 -0.30
N THR A 79 0.68 -10.65 0.88
CA THR A 79 0.36 -9.73 1.99
C THR A 79 1.22 -9.95 3.24
N ASP A 80 2.13 -10.92 3.21
CA ASP A 80 3.07 -11.26 4.27
C ASP A 80 4.47 -11.52 3.69
N ASP A 81 5.42 -11.94 4.53
CA ASP A 81 6.81 -12.22 4.11
C ASP A 81 7.01 -13.66 3.61
N SER A 82 5.93 -14.42 3.40
CA SER A 82 6.02 -15.77 2.84
C SER A 82 6.46 -15.72 1.38
N PHE A 83 7.38 -16.62 1.03
CA PHE A 83 7.78 -16.87 -0.36
C PHE A 83 7.01 -18.10 -0.85
N PRO A 84 6.57 -18.13 -2.13
CA PRO A 84 5.93 -19.31 -2.72
C PRO A 84 6.77 -20.59 -2.61
#